data_AF-A0A2D9RZK5-F1
#
_entry.id   AF-A0A2D9RZK5-F1
#
_cell.length_a   1.000
_cell.length_b   1.000
_cell.length_c   1.000
_cell.angle_alpha   90.00
_cell.angle_beta   90.00
_cell.angle_gamma   90.00
#
_symmetry.space_group_name_H-M   'P 1'
#
loop_
_entity.id
_entity.type
_entity.pdbx_description
1 polymer ?
#
loop_
_entity_poly.entity_id
_entity_poly.type
_entity_poly.pdbx_seq_one_letter_code
_entity_poly.pdbx_strand_id
1 'polypeptide(L)'
;MLPVPGSNHQVLVIDDFMPAPHKLIDYAVARQQPPGESPVYPGLRAPVPPGYLKYAIATINRAFQREKVTARVSDGEAYFAMVTRAAEELTLEQSIPHFDRPLLNEYAIVHYLCSPTFGGTSFYRYKPTAQVAITRPGLHAYQQNLAQHLQYYPAERGYINGDTPLFERVLQVPCEFNRAVIYPCALLHSGDISKQFKTDLNPYTARFTVTAFLR
;
A
#
# COMPACT_ATOMS: atom_id res chain seq x y z
N MET A 1 -5.09 -16.66 1.74
CA MET A 1 -3.88 -15.79 1.81
C MET A 1 -2.98 -16.05 0.60
N LEU A 2 -2.18 -15.06 0.17
CA LEU A 2 -1.18 -15.20 -0.89
C LEU A 2 0.24 -15.26 -0.28
N PRO A 3 1.06 -16.29 -0.57
CA PRO A 3 2.43 -16.34 -0.07
C PRO A 3 3.31 -15.32 -0.77
N VAL A 4 4.26 -14.72 -0.04
CA VAL A 4 5.32 -13.88 -0.60
C VAL A 4 6.53 -14.77 -0.92
N PRO A 5 6.88 -15.00 -2.19
CA PRO A 5 7.90 -15.97 -2.58
C PRO A 5 9.26 -15.72 -1.90
N GLY A 6 9.89 -16.81 -1.44
CA GLY A 6 11.18 -16.76 -0.75
C GLY A 6 11.10 -16.24 0.69
N SER A 7 9.92 -16.27 1.32
CA SER A 7 9.73 -15.84 2.71
C SER A 7 8.60 -16.61 3.41
N ASN A 8 8.49 -16.41 4.73
CA ASN A 8 7.36 -16.91 5.52
C ASN A 8 6.22 -15.87 5.63
N HIS A 9 6.28 -14.79 4.85
CA HIS A 9 5.26 -13.75 4.85
C HIS A 9 4.13 -14.08 3.90
N GLN A 10 2.96 -13.53 4.22
CA GLN A 10 1.75 -13.71 3.45
C GLN A 10 0.99 -12.39 3.38
N VAL A 11 0.26 -12.21 2.29
CA VAL A 11 -0.63 -11.09 2.03
C VAL A 11 -2.06 -11.61 2.09
N LEU A 12 -2.88 -10.99 2.93
CA LEU A 12 -4.31 -11.28 2.98
C LEU A 12 -5.01 -10.42 1.93
N VAL A 13 -5.84 -11.06 1.11
CA VAL A 13 -6.70 -10.37 0.14
C VAL A 13 -8.14 -10.69 0.51
N ILE A 14 -8.96 -9.65 0.62
CA ILE A 14 -10.40 -9.77 0.87
C ILE A 14 -11.12 -9.02 -0.24
N ASP A 15 -11.83 -9.75 -1.09
CA ASP A 15 -12.79 -9.18 -2.04
C ASP A 15 -14.10 -8.85 -1.32
N ASP A 16 -14.85 -7.92 -1.90
CA ASP A 16 -16.10 -7.40 -1.34
C ASP A 16 -15.95 -6.95 0.14
N PHE A 17 -14.87 -6.23 0.42
CA PHE A 17 -14.41 -5.93 1.78
C PHE A 17 -15.46 -5.16 2.59
N MET A 18 -16.02 -4.09 2.02
CA MET A 18 -17.03 -3.25 2.65
C MET A 18 -18.43 -3.54 2.07
N PRO A 19 -19.50 -3.49 2.87
CA PRO A 19 -20.85 -3.82 2.40
C PRO A 19 -21.45 -2.76 1.45
N ALA A 20 -21.02 -1.51 1.57
CA ALA A 20 -21.51 -0.40 0.76
C ALA A 20 -20.35 0.50 0.29
N PRO A 21 -19.44 0.01 -0.58
CA PRO A 21 -18.22 0.72 -0.96
C PRO A 21 -18.50 2.06 -1.64
N HIS A 22 -19.55 2.15 -2.47
CA HIS A 22 -19.96 3.40 -3.09
C HIS A 22 -20.35 4.48 -2.07
N LYS A 23 -20.88 4.10 -0.89
CA LYS A 23 -21.17 5.06 0.18
C LYS A 23 -19.91 5.68 0.78
N LEU A 24 -18.76 5.03 0.67
CA LEU A 24 -17.49 5.62 1.07
C LEU A 24 -17.05 6.71 0.07
N ILE A 25 -17.29 6.50 -1.22
CA ILE A 25 -17.02 7.49 -2.27
C ILE A 25 -17.98 8.68 -2.13
N ASP A 26 -19.28 8.42 -1.99
CA ASP A 26 -20.30 9.44 -1.68
C ASP A 26 -19.89 10.30 -0.48
N TYR A 27 -19.45 9.63 0.60
CA TYR A 27 -19.00 10.31 1.80
C TYR A 27 -17.80 11.21 1.50
N ALA A 28 -16.79 10.72 0.76
CA ALA A 28 -15.61 11.50 0.40
C ALA A 28 -15.96 12.74 -0.44
N VAL A 29 -16.88 12.60 -1.40
CA VAL A 29 -17.36 13.70 -2.26
C VAL A 29 -18.16 14.74 -1.48
N ALA A 30 -18.99 14.30 -0.53
CA ALA A 30 -19.82 15.19 0.28
C ALA A 30 -19.05 15.97 1.37
N ARG A 31 -17.74 15.71 1.54
CA ARG A 31 -16.93 16.41 2.55
C ARG A 31 -16.77 17.88 2.19
N GLN A 32 -17.03 18.75 3.16
CA GLN A 32 -16.79 20.19 3.02
C GLN A 32 -15.32 20.57 3.28
N GLN A 33 -14.61 19.78 4.10
CA GLN A 33 -13.19 20.00 4.37
C GLN A 33 -12.36 19.46 3.20
N PRO A 34 -11.49 20.29 2.59
CA PRO A 34 -10.65 19.84 1.50
C PRO A 34 -9.68 18.75 2.00
N PRO A 35 -9.29 17.82 1.12
CA PRO A 35 -8.22 16.89 1.43
C PRO A 35 -6.88 17.63 1.59
N GLY A 36 -5.97 17.06 2.37
CA GLY A 36 -4.62 17.59 2.56
C GLY A 36 -3.59 16.80 1.75
N GLU A 37 -2.45 17.42 1.48
CA GLU A 37 -1.29 16.72 0.94
C GLU A 37 -0.58 15.88 2.00
N SER A 38 0.17 14.88 1.53
CA SER A 38 1.09 14.10 2.35
C SER A 38 2.52 14.26 1.86
N PRO A 39 3.51 14.41 2.76
CA PRO A 39 4.91 14.49 2.34
C PRO A 39 5.44 13.18 1.75
N VAL A 40 4.84 12.04 2.13
CA VAL A 40 5.31 10.72 1.70
C VAL A 40 4.38 10.08 0.66
N TYR A 41 3.08 10.29 0.76
CA TYR A 41 2.12 9.73 -0.20
C TYR A 41 1.97 10.64 -1.42
N PRO A 42 1.98 10.09 -2.66
CA PRO A 42 1.96 10.88 -3.90
C PRO A 42 0.54 11.38 -4.25
N GLY A 43 -0.07 12.11 -3.32
CA GLY A 43 -1.33 12.80 -3.55
C GLY A 43 -2.09 13.19 -2.29
N LEU A 44 -3.40 13.17 -2.40
CA LEU A 44 -4.33 13.75 -1.44
C LEU A 44 -4.82 12.72 -0.42
N ARG A 45 -4.98 13.16 0.83
CA ARG A 45 -5.55 12.36 1.92
C ARG A 45 -6.68 13.07 2.62
N ALA A 46 -7.68 12.29 3.05
CA ALA A 46 -8.78 12.78 3.86
C ALA A 46 -9.22 11.73 4.90
N PRO A 47 -9.79 12.15 6.05
CA PRO A 47 -10.38 11.23 7.01
C PRO A 47 -11.50 10.36 6.40
N VAL A 48 -11.47 9.06 6.72
CA VAL A 48 -12.55 8.11 6.45
C VAL A 48 -13.78 8.38 7.32
N PRO A 49 -14.99 7.90 6.96
CA PRO A 49 -16.16 8.01 7.82
C PRO A 49 -15.98 7.29 9.15
N PRO A 50 -16.65 7.78 10.22
CA PRO A 50 -16.73 7.07 11.49
C PRO A 50 -17.19 5.62 11.29
N GLY A 51 -16.56 4.68 12.00
CA GLY A 51 -16.91 3.26 11.94
C GLY A 51 -16.17 2.45 10.88
N TYR A 52 -15.50 3.07 9.90
CA TYR A 52 -14.67 2.35 8.92
C TYR A 52 -13.64 1.44 9.60
N LEU A 53 -12.84 1.99 10.53
CA LEU A 53 -11.81 1.24 11.25
C LEU A 53 -12.41 0.10 12.09
N LYS A 54 -13.50 0.37 12.82
CA LYS A 54 -14.18 -0.64 13.64
C LYS A 54 -14.62 -1.84 12.80
N TYR A 55 -15.21 -1.59 11.63
CA TYR A 55 -15.60 -2.65 10.71
C TYR A 55 -14.37 -3.37 10.15
N ALA A 56 -13.37 -2.62 9.66
CA ALA A 56 -12.15 -3.19 9.08
C ALA A 56 -11.43 -4.13 10.08
N ILE A 57 -11.24 -3.70 11.32
CA ILE A 57 -10.63 -4.48 12.40
C ILE A 57 -11.43 -5.78 12.66
N ALA A 58 -12.76 -5.70 12.75
CA ALA A 58 -13.59 -6.88 12.98
C ALA A 58 -13.51 -7.88 11.81
N THR A 59 -13.56 -7.39 10.58
CA THR A 59 -13.48 -8.21 9.36
C THR A 59 -12.12 -8.87 9.21
N ILE A 60 -11.04 -8.12 9.44
CA ILE A 60 -9.66 -8.62 9.33
C ILE A 60 -9.37 -9.64 10.43
N ASN A 61 -9.76 -9.40 11.68
CA ASN A 61 -9.57 -10.39 12.75
C ASN A 61 -10.33 -11.69 12.47
N ARG A 62 -11.54 -11.62 11.88
CA ARG A 62 -12.28 -12.81 11.45
C ARG A 62 -11.55 -13.55 10.34
N ALA A 63 -10.97 -12.84 9.38
CA ALA A 63 -10.15 -13.44 8.33
C ALA A 63 -8.88 -14.09 8.90
N PHE A 64 -8.16 -13.41 9.79
CA PHE A 64 -7.00 -13.97 10.49
C PHE A 64 -7.35 -15.26 11.23
N GLN A 65 -8.48 -15.29 11.94
CA GLN A 65 -8.95 -16.50 12.61
C GLN A 65 -9.19 -17.66 11.62
N ARG A 66 -9.85 -17.40 10.48
CA ARG A 66 -10.12 -18.40 9.44
C ARG A 66 -8.83 -18.95 8.81
N GLU A 67 -7.87 -18.06 8.57
CA GLU A 67 -6.56 -18.39 7.99
C GLU A 67 -5.55 -18.90 9.05
N LYS A 68 -5.97 -19.08 10.30
CA LYS A 68 -5.14 -19.51 11.44
C LYS A 68 -3.90 -18.63 11.68
N VAL A 69 -4.02 -17.34 11.36
CA VAL A 69 -3.03 -16.32 11.72
C VAL A 69 -3.16 -16.03 13.20
N THR A 70 -2.05 -16.07 13.94
CA THR A 70 -2.04 -15.84 15.40
C THR A 70 -2.14 -14.36 15.78
N ALA A 71 -1.86 -13.46 14.84
CA ALA A 71 -1.95 -12.02 15.05
C ALA A 71 -3.41 -11.57 15.24
N ARG A 72 -3.57 -10.48 15.99
CA ARG A 72 -4.84 -9.79 16.21
C ARG A 72 -4.57 -8.29 16.23
N VAL A 73 -5.43 -7.54 15.55
CA VAL A 73 -5.39 -6.07 15.54
C VAL A 73 -6.55 -5.51 16.34
N SER A 74 -6.39 -4.33 16.92
CA SER A 74 -7.34 -3.74 17.85
C SER A 74 -7.52 -2.24 17.67
N ASP A 75 -6.55 -1.56 17.09
CA ASP A 75 -6.59 -0.13 16.84
C ASP A 75 -5.86 0.22 15.53
N GLY A 76 -5.93 1.48 15.12
CA GLY A 76 -5.22 1.95 13.94
C GLY A 76 -5.67 3.31 13.46
N GLU A 77 -5.22 3.65 12.26
CA GLU A 77 -5.59 4.86 11.56
C GLU A 77 -5.92 4.55 10.11
N ALA A 78 -6.85 5.31 9.51
CA ALA A 78 -7.28 5.12 8.13
C ALA A 78 -7.58 6.46 7.47
N TYR A 79 -7.22 6.56 6.20
CA TYR A 79 -7.41 7.74 5.38
C TYR A 79 -7.90 7.31 4.01
N PHE A 80 -8.88 8.04 3.46
CA PHE A 80 -9.02 8.10 2.02
C PHE A 80 -7.70 8.61 1.44
N ALA A 81 -7.28 8.00 0.34
CA ALA A 81 -6.02 8.30 -0.30
C ALA A 81 -6.24 8.29 -1.82
N MET A 82 -5.95 9.42 -2.46
CA MET A 82 -6.09 9.61 -3.89
C MET A 82 -4.72 9.91 -4.47
N VAL A 83 -4.26 9.07 -5.39
CA VAL A 83 -3.03 9.38 -6.13
C VAL A 83 -3.34 10.54 -7.07
N THR A 84 -2.59 11.64 -6.96
CA THR A 84 -2.81 12.83 -7.80
C THR A 84 -1.54 13.31 -8.50
N ARG A 85 -0.38 12.76 -8.15
CA ARG A 85 0.90 13.11 -8.79
C ARG A 85 1.16 12.27 -10.02
N ALA A 86 1.58 12.92 -11.10
CA ALA A 86 2.09 12.26 -12.30
C ALA A 86 3.45 11.61 -12.01
N ALA A 87 3.90 10.70 -12.88
CA ALA A 87 5.12 9.92 -12.66
C ALA A 87 6.38 10.83 -12.57
N GLU A 88 6.42 11.87 -13.38
CA GLU A 88 7.51 12.86 -13.47
C GLU A 88 7.61 13.79 -12.25
N GLU A 89 6.56 13.85 -11.43
CA GLU A 89 6.47 14.67 -10.21
C GLU A 89 6.90 13.90 -8.95
N LEU A 90 7.17 12.59 -9.07
CA LEU A 90 7.56 11.77 -7.94
C LEU A 90 8.98 12.09 -7.46
N THR A 91 9.16 12.01 -6.15
CA THR A 91 10.51 12.01 -5.56
C THR A 91 11.20 10.66 -5.83
N LEU A 92 12.51 10.57 -5.57
CA LEU A 92 13.24 9.31 -5.70
C LEU A 92 12.71 8.26 -4.72
N GLU A 93 12.36 8.65 -3.50
CA GLU A 93 11.77 7.78 -2.48
C GLU A 93 10.40 7.24 -2.91
N GLN A 94 9.62 8.04 -3.64
CA GLN A 94 8.33 7.62 -4.21
C GLN A 94 8.50 6.71 -5.45
N SER A 95 9.73 6.62 -5.99
CA SER A 95 10.04 5.87 -7.22
C SER A 95 10.68 4.49 -6.95
N ILE A 96 10.83 4.11 -5.68
CA ILE A 96 11.36 2.79 -5.28
C ILE A 96 10.38 2.10 -4.30
N PRO A 97 10.49 0.77 -4.12
CA PRO A 97 9.75 0.08 -3.07
C PRO A 97 10.07 0.65 -1.68
N HIS A 98 9.05 0.78 -0.86
CA HIS A 98 9.16 1.25 0.51
C HIS A 98 8.55 0.22 1.48
N PHE A 99 8.74 0.47 2.76
CA PHE A 99 8.02 -0.19 3.85
C PHE A 99 7.46 0.91 4.75
N ASP A 100 6.33 0.69 5.39
CA ASP A 100 5.66 1.74 6.19
C ASP A 100 6.30 1.86 7.56
N ARG A 101 6.53 0.72 8.21
CA ARG A 101 7.12 0.62 9.55
C ARG A 101 7.91 -0.66 9.67
N PRO A 102 9.01 -0.69 10.44
CA PRO A 102 9.86 -1.86 10.56
C PRO A 102 9.29 -2.91 11.54
N LEU A 103 7.98 -3.16 11.46
CA LEU A 103 7.17 -3.96 12.37
C LEU A 103 6.40 -5.04 11.60
N LEU A 104 6.57 -6.31 12.02
CA LEU A 104 5.86 -7.45 11.42
C LEU A 104 4.47 -7.67 12.01
N ASN A 105 4.19 -7.07 13.18
CA ASN A 105 2.94 -7.22 13.93
C ASN A 105 1.97 -6.05 13.71
N GLU A 106 2.35 -5.05 12.92
CA GLU A 106 1.45 -4.01 12.42
C GLU A 106 1.16 -4.28 10.95
N TYR A 107 -0.05 -3.96 10.51
CA TYR A 107 -0.55 -4.29 9.18
C TYR A 107 -0.97 -3.05 8.42
N ALA A 108 -0.43 -2.89 7.22
CA ALA A 108 -0.89 -1.92 6.25
C ALA A 108 -2.06 -2.51 5.44
N ILE A 109 -2.96 -1.64 5.02
CA ILE A 109 -4.13 -1.97 4.21
C ILE A 109 -4.19 -1.02 3.04
N VAL A 110 -4.38 -1.57 1.84
CA VAL A 110 -4.85 -0.83 0.66
C VAL A 110 -6.21 -1.38 0.28
N HIS A 111 -7.26 -0.59 0.50
CA HIS A 111 -8.62 -0.92 0.09
C HIS A 111 -9.00 -0.10 -1.13
N TYR A 112 -9.19 -0.77 -2.26
CA TYR A 112 -9.43 -0.13 -3.55
C TYR A 112 -10.90 0.27 -3.72
N LEU A 113 -11.12 1.53 -4.08
CA LEU A 113 -12.42 2.10 -4.43
C LEU A 113 -12.41 2.62 -5.87
N CYS A 114 -11.60 2.00 -6.73
CA CYS A 114 -11.37 2.42 -8.10
C CYS A 114 -11.37 1.24 -9.08
N SER A 115 -11.32 1.57 -10.37
CA SER A 115 -11.27 0.60 -11.46
C SER A 115 -10.02 -0.31 -11.39
N PRO A 116 -10.13 -1.59 -11.81
CA PRO A 116 -8.98 -2.50 -11.95
C PRO A 116 -7.89 -1.97 -12.90
N THR A 117 -8.23 -1.06 -13.81
CA THR A 117 -7.27 -0.42 -14.73
C THR A 117 -6.18 0.40 -14.04
N PHE A 118 -6.34 0.70 -12.75
CA PHE A 118 -5.35 1.42 -11.94
C PHE A 118 -4.23 0.54 -11.34
N GLY A 119 -4.09 -0.67 -11.86
CA GLY A 119 -2.98 -1.58 -11.57
C GLY A 119 -3.19 -2.33 -10.26
N GLY A 120 -2.43 -2.03 -9.21
CA GLY A 120 -2.54 -2.76 -7.93
C GLY A 120 -1.50 -2.38 -6.88
N THR A 121 -1.08 -3.37 -6.09
CA THR A 121 0.04 -3.28 -5.14
C THR A 121 1.00 -4.42 -5.42
N SER A 122 2.27 -4.08 -5.54
CA SER A 122 3.35 -5.02 -5.79
C SER A 122 4.29 -5.08 -4.60
N PHE A 123 4.80 -6.28 -4.32
CA PHE A 123 5.74 -6.58 -3.25
C PHE A 123 7.08 -6.94 -3.86
N TYR A 124 8.15 -6.55 -3.18
CA TYR A 124 9.48 -6.56 -3.75
C TYR A 124 10.48 -7.27 -2.84
N ARG A 125 11.49 -7.86 -3.48
CA ARG A 125 12.72 -8.31 -2.82
C ARG A 125 13.83 -7.33 -3.16
N TYR A 126 14.53 -6.87 -2.13
CA TYR A 126 15.78 -6.15 -2.32
C TYR A 126 16.88 -7.15 -2.67
N LYS A 127 17.32 -7.14 -3.94
CA LYS A 127 18.22 -8.14 -4.54
C LYS A 127 19.55 -8.29 -3.76
N PRO A 128 20.23 -7.22 -3.31
CA PRO A 128 21.55 -7.34 -2.68
C PRO A 128 21.59 -8.19 -1.40
N THR A 129 20.49 -8.24 -0.64
CA THR A 129 20.43 -9.04 0.61
C THR A 129 19.26 -10.03 0.62
N ALA A 130 18.60 -10.22 -0.51
CA ALA A 130 17.45 -11.10 -0.71
C ALA A 130 16.26 -10.88 0.26
N GLN A 131 16.17 -9.73 0.92
CA GLN A 131 15.12 -9.44 1.90
C GLN A 131 13.85 -8.90 1.24
N VAL A 132 12.69 -9.38 1.70
CA VAL A 132 11.36 -8.87 1.31
C VAL A 132 10.70 -8.02 2.40
N ALA A 133 11.30 -7.99 3.60
CA ALA A 133 10.81 -7.25 4.75
C ALA A 133 11.96 -6.55 5.46
N ILE A 134 11.75 -5.30 5.88
CA ILE A 134 12.72 -4.52 6.64
C ILE A 134 12.23 -4.41 8.08
N THR A 135 12.94 -5.05 9.01
CA THR A 135 12.60 -5.03 10.44
C THR A 135 13.60 -4.20 11.24
N ARG A 136 13.26 -3.84 12.49
CA ARG A 136 14.14 -3.02 13.36
C ARG A 136 15.61 -3.50 13.39
N PRO A 137 15.91 -4.82 13.54
CA PRO A 137 17.29 -5.30 13.54
C PRO A 137 18.07 -5.05 12.24
N GLY A 138 17.40 -5.00 11.09
CA GLY A 138 18.02 -4.86 9.76
C GLY A 138 17.92 -3.45 9.16
N LEU A 139 17.20 -2.53 9.81
CA LEU A 139 16.85 -1.22 9.26
C LEU A 139 18.08 -0.39 8.87
N HIS A 140 19.03 -0.25 9.79
CA HIS A 140 20.21 0.58 9.57
C HIS A 140 21.08 0.04 8.43
N ALA A 141 21.33 -1.28 8.43
CA ALA A 141 22.07 -1.93 7.36
C ALA A 141 21.36 -1.79 6.00
N TYR A 142 20.04 -1.92 5.96
CA TYR A 142 19.26 -1.68 4.75
C TYR A 142 19.44 -0.25 4.22
N GLN A 143 19.27 0.75 5.08
CA GLN A 143 19.36 2.16 4.68
C GLN A 143 20.75 2.52 4.15
N GLN A 144 21.81 2.07 4.82
CA GLN A 144 23.19 2.29 4.36
C GLN A 144 23.47 1.62 3.01
N ASN A 145 23.11 0.34 2.89
CA ASN A 145 23.30 -0.40 1.64
C ASN A 145 22.50 0.20 0.50
N LEU A 146 21.24 0.57 0.74
CA LEU A 146 20.39 1.19 -0.27
C LEU A 146 20.98 2.53 -0.75
N ALA A 147 21.40 3.39 0.18
CA ALA A 147 22.01 4.67 -0.16
C ALA A 147 23.28 4.50 -1.01
N GLN A 148 24.15 3.54 -0.66
CA GLN A 148 25.33 3.22 -1.46
C GLN A 148 24.97 2.67 -2.84
N HIS A 149 24.06 1.70 -2.92
CA HIS A 149 23.70 1.08 -4.19
C HIS A 149 22.97 2.03 -5.14
N LEU A 150 22.18 2.97 -4.64
CA LEU A 150 21.53 4.00 -5.46
C LEU A 150 22.54 4.95 -6.14
N GLN A 151 23.79 5.03 -5.67
CA GLN A 151 24.86 5.77 -6.37
C GLN A 151 25.30 5.06 -7.66
N TYR A 152 25.25 3.73 -7.68
CA TYR A 152 25.66 2.90 -8.83
C TYR A 152 24.48 2.49 -9.72
N TYR A 153 23.30 2.33 -9.12
CA TYR A 153 22.06 1.93 -9.77
C TYR A 153 20.97 2.94 -9.43
N PRO A 154 21.02 4.16 -10.02
CA PRO A 154 20.06 5.21 -9.72
C PRO A 154 18.64 4.76 -10.07
N ALA A 155 17.69 5.09 -9.20
CA ALA A 155 16.28 4.84 -9.47
C ALA A 155 15.79 5.74 -10.61
N GLU A 156 15.04 5.16 -11.54
CA GLU A 156 14.28 5.96 -12.50
C GLU A 156 13.16 6.69 -11.76
N ARG A 157 12.95 7.97 -12.09
CA ARG A 157 11.80 8.69 -11.55
C ARG A 157 10.50 8.14 -12.12
N GLY A 158 9.53 7.89 -11.25
CA GLY A 158 8.19 7.42 -11.62
C GLY A 158 7.78 6.18 -10.85
N TYR A 159 6.53 5.76 -11.05
CA TYR A 159 6.02 4.56 -10.39
C TYR A 159 6.81 3.33 -10.85
N ILE A 160 7.36 2.59 -9.89
CA ILE A 160 8.00 1.30 -10.16
C ILE A 160 6.96 0.29 -10.66
N ASN A 161 7.22 -0.32 -11.81
CA ASN A 161 6.37 -1.34 -12.42
C ASN A 161 7.23 -2.50 -12.95
N GLY A 162 7.45 -3.50 -12.12
CA GLY A 162 8.32 -4.63 -12.41
C GLY A 162 9.70 -4.50 -11.76
N ASP A 163 10.67 -5.20 -12.34
CA ASP A 163 12.02 -5.31 -11.79
C ASP A 163 12.88 -4.08 -12.07
N THR A 164 13.83 -3.84 -11.17
CA THR A 164 14.96 -2.91 -11.34
C THR A 164 16.27 -3.64 -11.03
N PRO A 165 17.45 -3.02 -11.24
CA PRO A 165 18.71 -3.62 -10.80
C PRO A 165 18.75 -3.95 -9.30
N LEU A 166 18.05 -3.19 -8.45
CA LEU A 166 18.05 -3.36 -6.99
C LEU A 166 16.85 -4.13 -6.46
N PHE A 167 15.73 -4.16 -7.19
CA PHE A 167 14.48 -4.73 -6.71
C PHE A 167 13.89 -5.74 -7.69
N GLU A 168 13.40 -6.85 -7.15
CA GLU A 168 12.66 -7.89 -7.89
C GLU A 168 11.20 -7.84 -7.46
N ARG A 169 10.25 -7.81 -8.40
CA ARG A 169 8.83 -7.95 -8.06
C ARG A 169 8.54 -9.42 -7.78
N VAL A 170 8.20 -9.74 -6.54
CA VAL A 170 7.97 -11.13 -6.09
C VAL A 170 6.51 -11.50 -5.99
N LEU A 171 5.63 -10.52 -5.81
CA LEU A 171 4.18 -10.73 -5.77
C LEU A 171 3.50 -9.47 -6.28
N GLN A 172 2.40 -9.64 -7.01
CA GLN A 172 1.52 -8.56 -7.42
C GLN A 172 0.09 -8.93 -7.06
N VAL A 173 -0.62 -8.01 -6.43
CA VAL A 173 -2.05 -8.12 -6.18
C VAL A 173 -2.75 -7.05 -7.01
N PRO A 174 -3.49 -7.44 -8.05
CA PRO A 174 -4.27 -6.50 -8.84
C PRO A 174 -5.32 -5.78 -8.00
N CYS A 175 -5.52 -4.51 -8.31
CA CYS A 175 -6.65 -3.72 -7.89
C CYS A 175 -7.94 -4.38 -8.40
N GLU A 176 -8.92 -4.49 -7.52
CA GLU A 176 -10.31 -4.77 -7.87
C GLU A 176 -11.19 -3.85 -7.02
N PHE A 177 -12.31 -3.40 -7.56
CA PHE A 177 -13.19 -2.53 -6.79
C PHE A 177 -13.68 -3.24 -5.52
N ASN A 178 -13.60 -2.57 -4.37
CA ASN A 178 -13.93 -3.11 -3.04
C ASN A 178 -13.01 -4.25 -2.55
N ARG A 179 -11.81 -4.41 -3.14
CA ARG A 179 -10.77 -5.31 -2.62
C ARG A 179 -9.92 -4.63 -1.57
N ALA A 180 -9.69 -5.31 -0.45
CA ALA A 180 -8.65 -4.94 0.52
C ALA A 180 -7.45 -5.88 0.43
N VAL A 181 -6.26 -5.29 0.39
CA VAL A 181 -4.96 -5.98 0.44
C VAL A 181 -4.29 -5.63 1.75
N ILE A 182 -4.04 -6.62 2.60
CA ILE A 182 -3.55 -6.47 3.97
C ILE A 182 -2.22 -7.21 4.12
N TYR A 183 -1.19 -6.53 4.63
CA TYR A 183 0.16 -7.07 4.73
C TYR A 183 0.93 -6.45 5.89
N PRO A 184 1.94 -7.13 6.45
CA PRO A 184 2.79 -6.53 7.48
C PRO A 184 3.45 -5.24 6.99
N CYS A 185 3.44 -4.18 7.81
CA CYS A 185 4.01 -2.86 7.48
C CYS A 185 5.49 -2.91 7.06
N ALA A 186 6.21 -3.93 7.51
CA ALA A 186 7.62 -4.14 7.20
C ALA A 186 7.88 -4.67 5.79
N LEU A 187 6.87 -5.17 5.06
CA LEU A 187 7.09 -5.68 3.71
C LEU A 187 7.49 -4.56 2.74
N LEU A 188 8.48 -4.81 1.90
CA LEU A 188 8.82 -3.96 0.78
C LEU A 188 7.73 -4.03 -0.26
N HIS A 189 7.12 -2.89 -0.57
CA HIS A 189 5.99 -2.80 -1.48
C HIS A 189 5.96 -1.44 -2.19
N SER A 190 5.13 -1.36 -3.23
CA SER A 190 4.79 -0.10 -3.89
C SER A 190 3.44 -0.23 -4.60
N GLY A 191 2.82 0.92 -4.89
CA GLY A 191 1.67 0.95 -5.80
C GLY A 191 2.12 0.53 -7.20
N ASP A 192 1.49 -0.51 -7.74
CA ASP A 192 1.72 -0.92 -9.12
C ASP A 192 0.87 -0.02 -10.02
N ILE A 193 1.43 1.14 -10.40
CA ILE A 193 0.75 2.19 -11.15
C ILE A 193 1.45 2.34 -12.49
N SER A 194 0.68 2.50 -13.57
CA SER A 194 1.24 2.67 -14.91
C SER A 194 2.06 3.96 -15.00
N LYS A 195 3.17 3.92 -15.76
CA LYS A 195 3.92 5.13 -16.15
C LYS A 195 3.07 6.12 -16.97
N GLN A 196 1.98 5.66 -17.61
CA GLN A 196 1.01 6.51 -18.30
C GLN A 196 -0.17 6.95 -17.41
N PHE A 197 -0.04 6.84 -16.09
CA PHE A 197 -1.08 7.29 -15.16
C PHE A 197 -1.42 8.76 -15.39
N LYS A 198 -2.71 9.02 -15.59
CA LYS A 198 -3.26 10.37 -15.69
C LYS A 198 -3.97 10.69 -14.39
N THR A 199 -3.66 11.84 -13.83
CA THR A 199 -4.31 12.33 -12.62
C THR A 199 -5.76 12.69 -12.90
N ASP A 200 -6.61 12.40 -11.93
CA ASP A 200 -8.00 12.80 -11.86
C ASP A 200 -8.32 13.11 -10.40
N LEU A 201 -9.11 14.15 -10.17
CA LEU A 201 -9.50 14.60 -8.83
C LEU A 201 -10.92 14.14 -8.46
N ASN A 202 -11.63 13.46 -9.36
CA ASN A 202 -12.92 12.87 -9.07
C ASN A 202 -12.76 11.48 -8.43
N PRO A 203 -13.17 11.27 -7.15
CA PRO A 203 -13.06 9.97 -6.47
C PRO A 203 -13.72 8.79 -7.20
N TYR A 204 -14.69 9.05 -8.10
CA TYR A 204 -15.34 8.01 -8.90
C TYR A 204 -14.49 7.47 -10.05
N THR A 205 -13.58 8.28 -10.57
CA THR A 205 -12.81 7.97 -11.78
C THR A 205 -11.31 7.99 -11.55
N ALA A 206 -10.84 8.51 -10.42
CA ALA A 206 -9.46 8.49 -10.00
C ALA A 206 -9.00 7.15 -9.42
N ARG A 207 -7.68 7.00 -9.23
CA ARG A 207 -7.14 5.94 -8.36
C ARG A 207 -7.40 6.28 -6.90
N PHE A 208 -8.62 6.00 -6.47
CA PHE A 208 -9.11 6.27 -5.13
C PHE A 208 -9.08 5.01 -4.26
N THR A 209 -8.47 5.12 -3.08
CA THR A 209 -8.35 4.02 -2.12
C THR A 209 -8.63 4.51 -0.69
N VAL A 210 -8.73 3.56 0.23
CA VAL A 210 -8.46 3.80 1.64
C VAL A 210 -7.14 3.13 1.99
N THR A 211 -6.22 3.89 2.57
CA THR A 211 -5.00 3.36 3.20
C THR A 211 -5.18 3.33 4.71
N ALA A 212 -4.83 2.23 5.37
CA ALA A 212 -4.92 2.14 6.82
C ALA A 212 -3.72 1.38 7.42
N PHE A 213 -3.43 1.67 8.69
CA PHE A 213 -2.42 0.99 9.49
C PHE A 213 -3.05 0.49 10.77
N LEU A 214 -2.98 -0.82 11.01
CA LEU A 214 -3.60 -1.48 12.15
C LEU A 214 -2.55 -2.11 13.07
N ARG A 215 -2.85 -2.10 14.37
CA ARG A 215 -2.00 -2.60 15.46
C ARG A 215 -2.81 -3.36 16.50
#